data_AF-A0A442YFI6-F1
#
_entry.id   AF-A0A442YFI6-F1
#
_cell.length_a   1.000
_cell.length_b   1.000
_cell.length_c   1.000
_cell.angle_alpha   90.00
_cell.angle_beta   90.00
_cell.angle_gamma   90.00
#
_symmetry.space_group_name_H-M   'P 1'
#
loop_
_entity.id
_entity.type
_entity.pdbx_description
1 polymer ?
#
loop_
_entity_poly.entity_id
_entity_poly.type
_entity_poly.pdbx_seq_one_letter_code
_entity_poly.pdbx_strand_id
1 'polypeptide(L)' 'MLVAERVNQFITELKSKPVCDGCIVDGLKLTAQAHAAQITAAFGTTSDFKRERGECSLCKNERTVIRSSM' A
#
# COMPACT_ATOMS: atom_id res chain seq x y z
N MET A 1 -1.85 -17.54 -0.88
CA MET A 1 -1.30 -16.21 -1.19
C MET A 1 -1.56 -15.29 -0.03
N LEU A 2 -0.51 -14.65 0.50
CA LEU A 2 -0.63 -13.69 1.58
C LEU A 2 -0.99 -12.31 1.01
N VAL A 3 -1.78 -11.54 1.76
CA VAL A 3 -2.09 -10.15 1.41
C VAL A 3 -0.80 -9.32 1.26
N ALA A 4 0.23 -9.64 2.05
CA ALA A 4 1.55 -9.01 1.96
C ALA A 4 2.20 -9.13 0.57
N GLU A 5 2.14 -10.31 -0.04
CA GLU A 5 2.69 -10.55 -1.38
C GLU A 5 1.94 -9.75 -2.43
N ARG A 6 0.60 -9.72 -2.36
CA ARG A 6 -0.26 -8.96 -3.29
C ARG A 6 0.02 -7.46 -3.21
N VAL A 7 0.19 -6.94 -2.00
CA VAL A 7 0.53 -5.52 -1.77
C VAL A 7 1.94 -5.21 -2.28
N ASN A 8 2.93 -6.07 -2.02
CA ASN A 8 4.29 -5.88 -2.50
C ASN A 8 4.35 -5.89 -4.03
N GLN A 9 3.66 -6.84 -4.67
CA GLN A 9 3.56 -6.91 -6.13
C GLN A 9 2.91 -5.64 -6.69
N PHE A 10 1.80 -5.18 -6.10
CA PHE A 10 1.10 -3.96 -6.54
C PHE A 10 1.99 -2.71 -6.45
N ILE A 11 2.74 -2.54 -5.36
CA ILE A 11 3.65 -1.38 -5.20
C ILE A 11 4.87 -1.50 -6.14
N THR A 12 5.38 -2.71 -6.35
CA THR A 12 6.49 -2.98 -7.29
C THR A 12 6.08 -2.70 -8.73
N GLU A 13 4.88 -3.14 -9.15
CA GLU A 13 4.31 -2.85 -10.47
C GLU A 13 4.13 -1.34 -10.70
N LEU A 14 3.82 -0.61 -9.63
CA LEU A 14 3.71 0.85 -9.65
C LEU A 14 5.07 1.57 -9.56
N LYS A 15 6.20 0.85 -9.61
CA LYS A 15 7.56 1.38 -9.52
C LYS A 15 7.77 2.27 -8.28
N SER A 16 7.33 1.79 -7.12
CA SER A 16 7.47 2.51 -5.84
C SER A 16 6.76 3.87 -5.81
N LYS A 17 5.74 4.09 -6.65
CA LYS A 17 4.93 5.31 -6.59
C LYS A 17 4.19 5.41 -5.26
N PRO A 18 4.02 6.63 -4.72
CA PRO A 18 3.24 6.85 -3.50
C PRO A 18 1.76 6.55 -3.75
N VAL A 19 1.19 5.60 -3.01
CA VAL A 19 -0.22 5.21 -3.12
C VAL A 19 -0.86 5.14 -1.74
N CYS A 20 -2.09 5.64 -1.60
CA CYS A 20 -2.80 5.57 -0.32
C CYS A 20 -3.43 4.18 -0.07
N ASP A 21 -3.62 3.85 1.21
CA ASP A 21 -4.24 2.60 1.66
C ASP A 21 -5.57 2.32 0.96
N GLY A 22 -6.42 3.35 0.80
CA GLY A 22 -7.70 3.22 0.11
C GLY A 22 -7.58 2.76 -1.36
N CYS A 23 -6.58 3.25 -2.10
CA CYS A 23 -6.38 2.81 -3.48
C CYS A 23 -5.75 1.42 -3.58
N ILE A 24 -4.94 1.03 -2.59
CA ILE A 24 -4.40 -0.34 -2.50
C ILE A 24 -5.55 -1.32 -2.22
N VAL A 25 -6.43 -0.98 -1.28
CA VAL A 25 -7.61 -1.78 -0.92
C VAL A 25 -8.55 -1.92 -2.11
N ASP A 26 -8.82 -0.82 -2.81
CA ASP A 26 -9.67 -0.80 -4.00
C ASP A 26 -9.05 -1.63 -5.16
N GLY A 27 -7.77 -1.41 -5.45
CA GLY A 27 -7.05 -2.12 -6.51
C GLY A 27 -6.92 -3.63 -6.26
N LEU A 28 -6.80 -4.03 -5.00
CA LEU A 28 -6.73 -5.45 -4.61
C LEU A 28 -8.10 -6.07 -4.32
N LYS A 29 -9.19 -5.30 -4.43
CA LYS A 29 -10.58 -5.65 -4.09
C LYS A 29 -10.70 -6.29 -2.70
N LEU A 30 -10.01 -5.69 -1.74
CA LEU A 30 -9.91 -6.15 -0.36
C LEU A 30 -11.12 -5.65 0.45
N THR A 31 -11.80 -6.53 1.19
CA THR A 31 -12.90 -6.16 2.10
C THR A 31 -12.38 -5.40 3.33
N ALA A 32 -12.94 -4.22 3.60
CA ALA A 32 -12.27 -3.09 4.28
C ALA A 32 -11.74 -3.32 5.72
N GLN A 33 -12.30 -4.22 6.52
CA GLN A 33 -12.00 -4.27 7.97
C GLN A 33 -10.93 -5.30 8.38
N ALA A 34 -10.87 -6.45 7.71
CA ALA A 34 -9.85 -7.45 8.01
C ALA A 34 -8.46 -7.06 7.48
N HIS A 35 -8.40 -6.10 6.56
CA HIS A 35 -7.20 -5.86 5.75
C HIS A 35 -6.31 -4.72 6.24
N ALA A 36 -6.79 -3.68 6.92
CA ALA A 36 -5.90 -2.65 7.46
C ALA A 36 -4.84 -3.25 8.40
N ALA A 37 -5.24 -4.26 9.19
CA ALA A 37 -4.33 -5.01 10.06
C ALA A 37 -3.36 -5.89 9.26
N GLN A 38 -3.80 -6.58 8.20
CA GLN A 38 -2.94 -7.43 7.38
C GLN A 38 -1.99 -6.64 6.47
N ILE A 39 -2.46 -5.51 5.94
CA ILE A 39 -1.68 -4.53 5.20
C ILE A 39 -0.63 -3.92 6.13
N THR A 40 -1.01 -3.53 7.35
CA THR A 40 -0.06 -3.02 8.35
C THR A 40 0.92 -4.11 8.82
N ALA A 41 0.48 -5.36 8.96
CA ALA A 41 1.36 -6.48 9.28
C ALA A 41 2.35 -6.76 8.15
N ALA A 42 1.90 -6.71 6.90
CA ALA A 42 2.76 -6.80 5.72
C ALA A 42 3.84 -5.71 5.72
N PHE A 43 3.44 -4.46 5.98
CA PHE A 43 4.38 -3.33 6.07
C PHE A 43 5.28 -3.38 7.31
N GLY A 44 4.82 -3.99 8.40
CA GLY A 44 5.62 -4.19 9.60
C GLY A 44 6.71 -5.25 9.44
N THR A 45 6.51 -6.21 8.53
CA THR A 45 7.50 -7.27 8.24
C THR A 45 8.54 -6.88 7.19
N THR A 46 8.27 -5.89 6.34
CA THR A 46 9.21 -5.39 5.32
C THR A 46 9.55 -3.94 5.62
N SER A 47 10.75 -3.73 6.16
CA SER A 47 11.38 -2.42 6.40
C SER A 47 11.49 -1.55 5.14
N ASP A 48 11.21 -2.12 3.97
CA ASP A 48 11.28 -1.51 2.65
C ASP A 48 10.13 -0.55 2.35
N PHE A 49 9.05 -0.50 3.16
CA PHE A 49 7.93 0.40 2.91
C PHE A 49 7.96 1.63 3.82
N LYS A 50 7.93 2.83 3.21
CA LYS A 50 7.79 4.10 3.92
C LYS A 50 6.35 4.60 3.82
N ARG A 51 5.77 4.91 4.99
CA ARG A 51 4.50 5.61 5.13
C ARG A 51 4.77 7.09 5.39
N GLU A 52 4.27 7.94 4.52
CA GLU A 52 4.36 9.39 4.66
C GLU A 52 3.06 10.06 4.21
N ARG A 53 2.84 11.31 4.60
CA ARG A 53 1.75 12.11 4.04
C ARG A 53 2.21 12.69 2.71
N GLY A 54 1.43 12.47 1.67
CA GLY A 54 1.74 12.95 0.33
C GLY A 54 0.59 12.71 -0.63
N GLU A 55 0.80 13.09 -1.88
CA GLU A 55 -0.19 12.90 -2.93
C GLU A 55 -0.19 11.45 -3.42
N CYS A 56 -1.39 10.83 -3.45
CA CYS A 56 -1.55 9.51 -4.02
C CYS A 56 -1.47 9.55 -5.55
N SER A 57 -0.62 8.74 -6.15
CA SER A 57 -0.47 8.66 -7.61
C SER A 57 -1.71 8.12 -8.34
N LEU A 58 -2.64 7.45 -7.63
CA LEU A 58 -3.87 6.90 -8.21
C LEU A 58 -5.05 7.85 -8.08
N CYS A 59 -5.36 8.30 -6.86
CA CYS A 59 -6.52 9.19 -6.64
C CYS A 59 -6.17 10.68 -6.61
N LYS A 60 -4.89 11.06 -6.72
CA LYS A 60 -4.39 12.45 -6.66
C LYS A 60 -4.87 13.25 -5.44
N ASN A 61 -5.15 12.56 -4.34
CA ASN A 61 -5.53 13.19 -3.08
C ASN A 61 -4.36 13.11 -2.10
N GLU A 62 -4.17 14.17 -1.31
CA GLU A 62 -3.25 14.17 -0.18
C GLU A 62 -3.77 13.29 0.94
N ARG A 63 -3.07 12.18 1.17
CA ARG A 63 -3.40 11.19 2.21
C ARG A 63 -2.12 10.58 2.76
N THR A 64 -2.28 9.65 3.69
CA THR A 64 -1.17 8.76 4.07
C THR A 64 -0.91 7.82 2.89
N VAL A 65 0.20 8.04 2.22
CA VAL A 65 0.68 7.26 1.08
C VAL A 65 1.80 6.33 1.52
N ILE A 66 1.96 5.27 0.74
CA ILE A 66 2.92 4.20 0.96
C ILE A 66 3.74 4.09 -0.31
N ARG A 67 5.05 4.09 -0.16
CA ARG A 67 6.00 3.83 -1.23
C ARG A 67 7.02 2.81 -0.77
N SER A 68 7.52 2.02 -1.71
CA SER A 68 8.74 1.25 -1.47
C SER A 68 9.93 2.20 -1.48
N SER A 69 10.86 2.01 -0.55
CA SER A 69 12.12 2.74 -0.41
C SER A 69 13.28 2.04 -1.14
N MET A 70 12.98 0.96 -1.87
CA MET A 70 13.93 0.14 -2.63
C MET A 70 14.16 0.70 -4.03
#